data_AF-A0A413Z5U5-F1
#
_entry.id   AF-A0A413Z5U5-F1
#
_cell.length_a   1.000
_cell.length_b   1.000
_cell.length_c   1.000
_cell.angle_alpha   90.00
_cell.angle_beta   90.00
_cell.angle_gamma   90.00
#
_symmetry.space_group_name_H-M   'P 1'
#
loop_
_entity.id
_entity.type
_entity.pdbx_description
1 polymer ?
#
loop_
_entity_poly.entity_id
_entity_poly.type
_entity_poly.pdbx_seq_one_letter_code
_entity_poly.pdbx_strand_id
1 'polypeptide(L)'
;MAENKRYYWLKLMDDFFDSKRIKKLRKMAGGDTYTIIYLKMQLLSLKKGGYLEYSGLEDEFYKEIALDIDEDEINVQVTIQYLLSCGLLETSDSIEYKLPFVQDNLGSETASTRRSRKSRENAQKALQCNSGATECNILQQNCNVEIDIEKDIDTDIEIEKENTKESVPASDLDFDAEWGWEYTINAYPKKTSLTSAKVAWMDKLLEVIEPNRKAVAKLIYEATVAYVTDYIEKNPDDTNYRYIPKYGDWLKEDCDYWIRQVEKRKRGESS
;
A
#
# COMPACT_ATOMS: atom_id res chain seq x y z
N MET A 1 -22.61 13.11 17.23
CA MET A 1 -22.58 11.72 16.76
C MET A 1 -21.48 11.61 15.72
N ALA A 2 -20.55 10.66 15.84
CA ALA A 2 -19.44 10.53 14.90
C ALA A 2 -19.97 10.16 13.51
N GLU A 3 -19.62 10.94 12.50
CA GLU A 3 -19.94 10.64 11.10
C GLU A 3 -19.37 9.27 10.73
N ASN A 4 -20.24 8.37 10.29
CA ASN A 4 -19.87 7.00 9.98
C ASN A 4 -19.19 6.97 8.60
N LYS A 5 -17.90 7.30 8.57
CA LYS A 5 -17.12 7.39 7.33
C LYS A 5 -17.11 6.04 6.60
N ARG A 6 -17.61 6.04 5.36
CA ARG A 6 -17.66 4.87 4.47
C ARG A 6 -16.68 5.06 3.32
N TYR A 7 -15.97 3.99 2.98
CA TYR A 7 -15.05 3.96 1.86
C TYR A 7 -15.68 3.14 0.73
N TYR A 8 -15.50 3.61 -0.49
CA TYR A 8 -15.96 2.96 -1.71
C TYR A 8 -14.76 2.71 -2.63
N TRP A 9 -14.79 1.60 -3.35
CA TRP A 9 -13.84 1.32 -4.42
C TRP A 9 -14.56 0.57 -5.54
N LEU A 10 -14.02 0.72 -6.74
CA LEU A 10 -14.46 -0.01 -7.92
C LEU A 10 -13.43 -1.11 -8.21
N LYS A 11 -13.87 -2.36 -8.27
CA LYS A 11 -13.01 -3.46 -8.73
C LYS A 11 -13.09 -3.55 -10.25
N LEU A 12 -12.00 -3.24 -10.94
CA LEU A 12 -11.94 -3.45 -12.38
C LEU A 12 -11.69 -4.93 -12.67
N MET A 13 -12.54 -5.55 -13.48
CA MET A 13 -12.34 -6.93 -13.92
C MET A 13 -11.19 -7.01 -14.91
N ASP A 14 -10.49 -8.14 -14.94
CA ASP A 14 -9.35 -8.40 -15.82
C ASP A 14 -9.74 -8.32 -17.31
N ASP A 15 -10.98 -8.69 -17.62
CA ASP A 15 -11.56 -8.66 -18.97
C ASP A 15 -12.16 -7.30 -19.38
N PHE A 16 -12.04 -6.25 -18.56
CA PHE A 16 -12.66 -4.94 -18.83
C PHE A 16 -12.28 -4.40 -20.20
N PHE A 17 -10.97 -4.38 -20.51
CA PHE A 17 -10.47 -3.93 -21.81
C PHE A 17 -10.65 -4.97 -22.91
N ASP A 18 -11.00 -6.21 -22.56
CA ASP A 18 -11.28 -7.26 -23.53
C ASP A 18 -12.69 -7.25 -24.07
N SER A 19 -13.62 -6.65 -23.33
CA SER A 19 -14.99 -6.42 -23.76
C SER A 19 -15.06 -5.76 -25.14
N LYS A 20 -15.83 -6.37 -26.05
CA LYS A 20 -16.05 -5.84 -27.41
C LYS A 20 -16.62 -4.41 -27.39
N ARG A 21 -17.42 -4.08 -26.38
CA ARG A 21 -17.99 -2.73 -26.19
C ARG A 21 -16.91 -1.71 -25.85
N ILE A 22 -15.96 -2.05 -24.98
CA ILE A 22 -14.83 -1.19 -24.61
C ILE A 22 -13.81 -1.10 -25.76
N LYS A 23 -13.50 -2.20 -26.42
CA LYS A 23 -12.65 -2.19 -27.64
C LYS A 23 -13.22 -1.31 -28.74
N LYS A 24 -14.55 -1.31 -28.93
CA LYS A 24 -15.21 -0.45 -29.91
C LYS A 24 -15.21 1.03 -29.48
N LEU A 25 -15.40 1.33 -28.19
CA LEU A 25 -15.28 2.68 -27.64
C LEU A 25 -13.89 3.28 -27.93
N ARG A 26 -12.85 2.51 -27.63
CA ARG A 26 -11.45 2.91 -27.81
C ARG A 26 -11.01 3.09 -29.26
N LYS A 27 -11.70 2.46 -30.21
CA LYS A 27 -11.42 2.61 -31.65
C LYS A 27 -11.96 3.93 -32.25
N MET A 28 -12.83 4.63 -31.54
CA MET A 28 -13.31 5.94 -31.99
C MET A 28 -12.20 6.99 -31.86
N ALA A 29 -12.26 8.05 -32.67
CA ALA A 29 -11.37 9.20 -32.46
C ALA A 29 -11.66 9.80 -31.07
N GLY A 30 -10.62 9.94 -30.23
CA GLY A 30 -10.81 10.33 -28.82
C GLY A 30 -11.27 9.19 -27.90
N GLY A 31 -11.23 7.93 -28.36
CA GLY A 31 -11.72 6.78 -27.61
C GLY A 31 -11.04 6.54 -26.25
N ASP A 32 -9.76 6.93 -26.11
CA ASP A 32 -9.08 6.86 -24.81
C ASP A 32 -9.69 7.89 -23.83
N THR A 33 -9.99 9.11 -24.27
CA THR A 33 -10.72 10.13 -23.48
C THR A 33 -12.10 9.61 -23.06
N TYR A 34 -12.86 9.03 -24.00
CA TYR A 34 -14.20 8.48 -23.70
C TYR A 34 -14.14 7.33 -22.70
N THR A 35 -13.07 6.53 -22.73
CA THR A 35 -12.86 5.46 -21.75
C THR A 35 -12.58 6.03 -20.36
N ILE A 36 -11.81 7.11 -20.27
CA ILE A 36 -11.56 7.81 -19.00
C ILE A 36 -12.83 8.45 -18.46
N ILE A 37 -13.61 9.12 -19.31
CA ILE A 37 -14.94 9.67 -18.95
C ILE A 37 -15.82 8.56 -18.37
N TYR A 38 -15.90 7.40 -19.03
CA TYR A 38 -16.69 6.27 -18.54
C TYR A 38 -16.23 5.79 -17.15
N LEU A 39 -14.91 5.69 -16.92
CA LEU A 39 -14.38 5.32 -15.61
C LEU A 39 -14.69 6.39 -14.54
N LYS A 40 -14.57 7.68 -14.87
CA LYS A 40 -14.95 8.78 -13.96
C LYS A 40 -16.43 8.72 -13.59
N MET A 41 -17.32 8.49 -14.56
CA MET A 41 -18.76 8.31 -14.30
C MET A 41 -19.04 7.13 -13.36
N GLN A 42 -18.33 6.00 -13.53
CA GLN A 42 -18.43 4.87 -12.62
C GLN A 42 -18.02 5.24 -11.19
N LEU A 43 -16.91 5.97 -11.02
CA LEU A 43 -16.44 6.44 -9.72
C LEU A 43 -17.42 7.41 -9.05
N LEU A 44 -18.01 8.33 -9.83
CA LEU A 44 -19.02 9.28 -9.35
C LEU A 44 -20.26 8.56 -8.79
N SER A 45 -20.70 7.51 -9.49
CA SER A 45 -21.89 6.74 -9.12
C SER A 45 -21.73 5.87 -7.86
N LEU A 46 -20.49 5.60 -7.40
CA LEU A 46 -20.24 4.66 -6.30
C LEU A 46 -21.00 5.01 -5.02
N LYS A 47 -21.09 6.31 -4.70
CA LYS A 47 -21.77 6.78 -3.48
C LYS A 47 -23.28 6.51 -3.51
N LYS A 48 -23.86 6.47 -4.71
CA LYS A 48 -25.28 6.22 -4.97
C LYS A 48 -25.52 4.78 -5.44
N GLY A 49 -24.54 3.90 -5.24
CA GLY A 49 -24.66 2.49 -5.62
C GLY A 49 -24.77 2.29 -7.12
N GLY A 50 -23.99 2.98 -7.97
CA GLY A 50 -24.05 2.77 -9.43
C GLY A 50 -25.11 3.58 -10.17
N TYR A 51 -25.74 4.54 -9.49
CA TYR A 51 -26.69 5.48 -10.08
C TYR A 51 -26.09 6.87 -10.22
N LEU A 52 -26.44 7.54 -11.31
CA LEU A 52 -26.22 8.95 -11.56
C LEU A 52 -27.59 9.61 -11.60
N GLU A 53 -27.76 10.65 -10.79
CA GLU A 53 -29.02 11.39 -10.71
C GLU A 53 -28.80 12.74 -11.36
N TYR A 54 -29.76 13.14 -12.17
CA TYR A 54 -29.81 14.49 -12.72
C TYR A 54 -30.47 15.45 -11.72
N SER A 55 -29.72 16.45 -11.23
CA SER A 55 -30.29 17.45 -10.31
C SER A 55 -31.07 18.55 -11.03
N GLY A 56 -30.90 18.67 -12.35
CA GLY A 56 -31.52 19.74 -13.15
C GLY A 56 -30.84 21.08 -12.96
N LEU A 57 -29.57 21.07 -12.54
CA LEU A 57 -28.75 22.27 -12.41
C LEU A 57 -28.43 22.88 -13.78
N GLU A 58 -28.18 22.01 -14.76
CA GLU A 58 -27.95 22.37 -16.15
C GLU A 58 -29.20 22.10 -17.01
N ASP A 59 -29.15 22.44 -18.30
CA ASP A 59 -30.24 22.16 -19.24
C ASP A 59 -30.34 20.67 -19.62
N GLU A 60 -29.18 19.98 -19.65
CA GLU A 60 -29.07 18.59 -20.08
C GLU A 60 -28.17 17.76 -19.15
N PHE A 61 -28.49 16.48 -19.00
CA PHE A 61 -27.76 15.55 -18.13
C PHE A 61 -26.25 15.49 -18.40
N TYR A 62 -25.83 15.48 -19.67
CA TYR A 62 -24.40 15.37 -20.00
C TYR A 62 -23.60 16.60 -19.56
N LYS A 63 -24.23 17.79 -19.48
CA LYS A 63 -23.55 19.01 -19.04
C LYS A 63 -23.28 18.99 -17.54
N GLU A 64 -24.27 18.54 -16.77
CA GLU A 64 -24.11 18.36 -15.32
C GLU A 64 -23.02 17.34 -15.01
N ILE A 65 -23.03 16.20 -15.72
CA ILE A 65 -21.97 15.20 -15.60
C ILE A 65 -20.61 15.76 -16.00
N ALA A 66 -20.52 16.54 -17.08
CA ALA A 66 -19.28 17.16 -17.53
C ALA A 66 -18.68 18.08 -16.45
N LEU A 67 -19.53 18.85 -15.76
CA LEU A 67 -19.14 19.68 -14.63
C LEU A 67 -18.66 18.83 -13.44
N ASP A 68 -19.36 17.76 -13.10
CA ASP A 68 -19.02 16.88 -11.97
C ASP A 68 -17.68 16.15 -12.15
N ILE A 69 -17.34 15.78 -13.38
CA ILE A 69 -16.13 15.00 -13.70
C ILE A 69 -14.97 15.84 -14.24
N ASP A 70 -15.19 17.15 -14.42
CA ASP A 70 -14.25 18.13 -14.99
C ASP A 70 -13.74 17.68 -16.37
N GLU A 71 -14.67 17.52 -17.32
CA GLU A 71 -14.40 17.11 -18.72
C GLU A 71 -15.21 17.95 -19.71
N ASP A 72 -14.81 17.92 -20.98
CA ASP A 72 -15.47 18.66 -22.06
C ASP A 72 -16.88 18.12 -22.37
N GLU A 73 -17.87 19.01 -22.45
CA GLU A 73 -19.29 18.68 -22.68
C GLU A 73 -19.50 17.82 -23.95
N ILE A 74 -18.79 18.10 -25.04
CA ILE A 74 -18.94 17.39 -26.31
C ILE A 74 -18.43 15.95 -26.13
N ASN A 75 -17.29 15.77 -25.48
CA ASN A 75 -16.74 14.45 -25.20
C ASN A 75 -17.66 13.63 -24.29
N VAL A 76 -18.25 14.27 -23.27
CA VAL A 76 -19.18 13.61 -22.35
C VAL A 76 -20.48 13.23 -23.05
N GLN A 77 -21.02 14.11 -23.89
CA GLN A 77 -22.22 13.85 -24.69
C GLN A 77 -22.03 12.64 -25.62
N VAL A 78 -20.93 12.61 -26.39
CA VAL A 78 -20.59 11.49 -27.29
C VAL A 78 -20.43 10.19 -26.50
N THR A 79 -19.76 10.26 -25.34
CA THR A 79 -19.57 9.11 -24.47
C THR A 79 -20.90 8.56 -23.97
N ILE A 80 -21.78 9.41 -23.40
CA ILE A 80 -23.09 9.00 -22.89
C ILE A 80 -23.95 8.36 -23.98
N GLN A 81 -24.00 8.97 -25.16
CA GLN A 81 -24.75 8.40 -26.30
C GLN A 81 -24.23 7.01 -26.68
N TYR A 82 -22.90 6.85 -26.74
CA TYR A 82 -22.31 5.55 -27.01
C TYR A 82 -22.66 4.52 -25.92
N LEU A 83 -22.51 4.90 -24.64
CA LEU A 83 -22.77 4.00 -23.51
C LEU A 83 -24.23 3.53 -23.48
N LEU A 84 -25.19 4.43 -23.75
CA LEU A 84 -26.62 4.09 -23.90
C LEU A 84 -26.83 3.10 -25.06
N SER A 85 -26.19 3.36 -26.22
CA SER A 85 -26.36 2.51 -27.41
C SER A 85 -25.87 1.07 -27.24
N CYS A 86 -24.93 0.84 -26.32
CA CYS A 86 -24.34 -0.46 -26.06
C CYS A 86 -24.71 -1.05 -24.69
N GLY A 87 -25.62 -0.41 -23.94
CA GLY A 87 -26.06 -0.88 -22.63
C GLY A 87 -24.94 -0.92 -21.58
N LEU A 88 -23.98 0.00 -21.67
CA LEU A 88 -23.03 0.30 -20.58
C LEU A 88 -23.58 1.36 -19.62
N LEU A 89 -24.59 2.11 -20.07
CA LEU A 89 -25.41 3.04 -19.31
C LEU A 89 -26.88 2.77 -19.69
N GLU A 90 -27.79 2.82 -18.73
CA GLU A 90 -29.22 2.59 -18.94
C GLU A 90 -30.02 3.72 -18.28
N THR A 91 -31.15 4.10 -18.85
CA THR A 91 -32.08 5.06 -18.21
C THR A 91 -33.51 4.65 -18.51
N SER A 92 -34.42 4.87 -17.55
CA SER A 92 -35.84 4.54 -17.68
C SER A 92 -36.73 5.78 -17.85
N ASP A 93 -36.29 6.92 -17.32
CA ASP A 93 -37.11 8.12 -17.14
C ASP A 93 -36.37 9.44 -17.43
N SER A 94 -35.18 9.37 -18.03
CA SER A 94 -34.31 10.53 -18.34
C SER A 94 -33.82 11.34 -17.14
N ILE A 95 -34.15 10.92 -15.92
CA ILE A 95 -33.74 11.56 -14.66
C ILE A 95 -32.69 10.68 -13.97
N GLU A 96 -32.94 9.38 -13.95
CA GLU A 96 -32.05 8.40 -13.33
C GLU A 96 -31.30 7.60 -14.40
N TYR A 97 -29.98 7.58 -14.26
CA TYR A 97 -29.07 6.84 -15.13
C TYR A 97 -28.34 5.77 -14.32
N LYS A 98 -28.43 4.53 -14.77
CA LYS A 98 -27.86 3.36 -14.12
C LYS A 98 -26.64 2.86 -14.87
N LEU A 99 -25.57 2.56 -14.13
CA LEU A 99 -24.37 1.89 -14.63
C LEU A 99 -24.37 0.42 -14.18
N PRO A 100 -24.84 -0.53 -15.02
CA PRO A 100 -25.11 -1.90 -14.57
C PRO A 100 -23.87 -2.60 -14.00
N PHE A 101 -22.72 -2.43 -14.65
CA PHE A 101 -21.45 -3.07 -14.26
C PHE A 101 -20.85 -2.52 -12.97
N VAL A 102 -21.29 -1.36 -12.49
CA VAL A 102 -20.81 -0.81 -11.22
C VAL A 102 -21.42 -1.56 -10.05
N GLN A 103 -22.69 -1.96 -10.13
CA GLN A 103 -23.37 -2.69 -9.06
C GLN A 103 -22.63 -3.98 -8.69
N ASP A 104 -22.23 -4.73 -9.70
CA ASP A 104 -21.57 -6.03 -9.52
C ASP A 104 -20.12 -5.89 -9.03
N ASN A 105 -19.50 -4.74 -9.32
CA ASN A 105 -18.09 -4.46 -9.05
C ASN A 105 -17.86 -3.46 -7.89
N LEU A 106 -18.94 -3.01 -7.25
CA LEU A 106 -18.92 -2.05 -6.16
C LEU A 106 -18.53 -2.74 -4.85
N GLY A 107 -17.36 -2.37 -4.32
CA GLY A 107 -16.99 -2.69 -2.96
C GLY A 107 -17.26 -1.52 -2.02
N SER A 108 -17.71 -1.82 -0.80
CA SER A 108 -17.80 -0.82 0.26
C SER A 108 -17.35 -1.38 1.60
N GLU A 109 -16.68 -0.55 2.40
CA GLU A 109 -16.20 -0.92 3.73
C GLU A 109 -16.49 0.21 4.70
N THR A 110 -16.93 -0.13 5.90
CA THR A 110 -17.01 0.83 7.00
C THR A 110 -15.63 1.11 7.58
N ALA A 111 -15.46 2.25 8.22
CA ALA A 111 -14.18 2.60 8.85
C ALA A 111 -13.71 1.59 9.92
N SER A 112 -14.62 0.87 10.59
CA SER A 112 -14.27 -0.20 11.53
C SER A 112 -13.77 -1.45 10.80
N THR A 113 -14.46 -1.90 9.75
CA THR A 113 -14.07 -3.07 8.97
C THR A 113 -12.73 -2.84 8.26
N ARG A 114 -12.51 -1.63 7.70
CA ARG A 114 -11.23 -1.26 7.08
C ARG A 114 -10.06 -1.32 8.06
N ARG A 115 -10.27 -0.86 9.29
CA ARG A 115 -9.26 -0.96 10.37
C ARG A 115 -8.97 -2.42 10.70
N SER A 116 -10.00 -3.26 10.78
CA SER A 116 -9.86 -4.70 11.04
C SER A 116 -9.14 -5.42 9.91
N ARG A 117 -9.51 -5.20 8.64
CA ARG A 117 -8.83 -5.76 7.47
C ARG A 117 -7.38 -5.32 7.40
N LYS A 118 -7.09 -4.02 7.57
CA LYS A 118 -5.71 -3.52 7.63
C LYS A 118 -4.92 -4.17 8.77
N SER A 119 -5.55 -4.39 9.94
CA SER A 119 -4.93 -5.11 11.05
C SER A 119 -4.60 -6.57 10.70
N ARG A 120 -5.53 -7.29 10.05
CA ARG A 120 -5.33 -8.68 9.61
C ARG A 120 -4.32 -8.79 8.47
N GLU A 121 -4.35 -7.91 7.48
CA GLU A 121 -3.35 -7.83 6.41
C GLU A 121 -1.95 -7.55 6.99
N ASN A 122 -1.86 -6.64 7.96
CA ASN A 122 -0.60 -6.39 8.67
C ASN A 122 -0.14 -7.62 9.46
N ALA A 123 -1.06 -8.37 10.07
CA ALA A 123 -0.76 -9.61 10.79
C ALA A 123 -0.37 -10.77 9.86
N GLN A 124 -1.04 -10.93 8.71
CA GLN A 124 -0.71 -11.95 7.69
C GLN A 124 0.60 -11.64 6.98
N LYS A 125 0.86 -10.36 6.66
CA LYS A 125 2.17 -9.93 6.13
C LYS A 125 3.28 -10.19 7.15
N ALA A 126 2.99 -10.12 8.45
CA ALA A 126 3.94 -10.52 9.49
C ALA A 126 4.13 -12.05 9.60
N LEU A 127 3.16 -12.87 9.18
CA LEU A 127 3.24 -14.35 9.17
C LEU A 127 3.94 -14.90 7.93
N GLN A 128 3.77 -14.26 6.76
CA GLN A 128 4.41 -14.71 5.50
C GLN A 128 5.92 -14.44 5.42
N CYS A 129 6.48 -13.64 6.34
CA CYS A 129 7.92 -13.48 6.49
C CYS A 129 8.63 -14.72 7.11
N ASN A 130 7.92 -15.81 7.39
CA ASN A 130 8.48 -17.04 7.98
C ASN A 130 8.76 -18.17 6.97
N SER A 131 8.65 -17.95 5.66
CA SER A 131 8.75 -19.03 4.64
C SER A 131 10.18 -19.45 4.26
N GLY A 132 11.07 -19.57 5.26
CA GLY A 132 12.46 -19.99 5.05
C GLY A 132 12.98 -20.88 6.17
N ALA A 133 12.17 -21.83 6.67
CA ALA A 133 12.65 -22.94 7.50
C ALA A 133 11.58 -24.04 7.61
N THR A 134 11.53 -24.93 6.62
CA THR A 134 10.96 -26.27 6.86
C THR A 134 11.93 -27.34 6.40
N GLU A 135 12.93 -27.61 7.24
CA GLU A 135 13.36 -28.98 7.50
C GLU A 135 13.61 -29.09 9.01
N CYS A 136 12.78 -29.88 9.68
CA CYS A 136 13.08 -30.73 10.85
C CYS A 136 11.86 -30.86 11.80
N ASN A 137 11.49 -32.14 12.00
CA ASN A 137 10.78 -32.73 13.14
C ASN A 137 9.25 -32.87 13.07
N ILE A 138 8.89 -34.03 12.51
CA ILE A 138 7.84 -34.94 12.99
C ILE A 138 7.87 -34.99 14.53
N LEU A 139 6.74 -34.68 15.20
CA LEU A 139 6.11 -35.42 16.32
C LEU A 139 4.95 -34.60 16.93
N GLN A 140 3.73 -34.90 16.45
CA GLN A 140 2.48 -35.13 17.20
C GLN A 140 2.14 -34.26 18.44
N GLN A 141 1.11 -33.41 18.33
CA GLN A 141 -0.05 -33.50 19.22
C GLN A 141 -1.32 -32.91 18.57
N ASN A 142 -2.38 -33.71 18.62
CA ASN A 142 -3.71 -33.48 18.05
C ASN A 142 -4.45 -32.32 18.74
N CYS A 143 -5.17 -31.51 17.96
CA CYS A 143 -6.49 -30.95 18.33
C CYS A 143 -7.27 -30.67 17.03
N ASN A 144 -8.37 -31.40 16.82
CA ASN A 144 -9.39 -31.14 15.81
C ASN A 144 -9.97 -29.72 15.96
N VAL A 145 -10.13 -28.97 14.87
CA VAL A 145 -11.41 -28.41 14.40
C VAL A 145 -11.34 -28.25 12.87
N GLU A 146 -12.45 -28.66 12.26
CA GLU A 146 -12.79 -28.82 10.85
C GLU A 146 -12.89 -27.52 10.01
N ILE A 147 -12.44 -27.65 8.74
CA ILE A 147 -13.06 -27.17 7.47
C ILE A 147 -13.06 -25.64 7.23
N ASP A 148 -12.73 -25.05 6.07
CA ASP A 148 -12.66 -25.50 4.67
C ASP A 148 -11.55 -24.73 3.93
N ILE A 149 -10.82 -25.41 3.04
CA ILE A 149 -9.82 -24.83 2.15
C ILE A 149 -10.33 -25.04 0.73
N GLU A 150 -10.78 -23.98 0.06
CA GLU A 150 -10.80 -23.94 -1.41
C GLU A 150 -9.44 -23.40 -1.88
N LYS A 151 -8.60 -24.35 -2.30
CA LYS A 151 -7.35 -24.15 -3.04
C LYS A 151 -7.70 -24.19 -4.53
N ASP A 152 -7.31 -23.16 -5.26
CA ASP A 152 -6.95 -23.27 -6.68
C ASP A 152 -5.69 -22.45 -6.90
N ILE A 153 -4.54 -23.14 -6.92
CA ILE A 153 -3.31 -22.62 -7.51
C ILE A 153 -2.75 -23.78 -8.32
N ASP A 154 -2.83 -23.63 -9.64
CA ASP A 154 -2.23 -24.55 -10.59
C ASP A 154 -1.03 -23.87 -11.28
N THR A 155 0.05 -24.64 -11.31
CA THR A 155 1.13 -24.69 -12.31
C THR A 155 2.32 -23.73 -12.24
N ASP A 156 3.42 -24.27 -11.71
CA ASP A 156 4.78 -24.38 -12.25
C ASP A 156 5.27 -23.39 -13.32
N ILE A 157 6.39 -22.71 -13.03
CA ILE A 157 7.50 -22.53 -13.99
C ILE A 157 8.83 -22.58 -13.19
N GLU A 158 9.58 -23.66 -13.40
CA GLU A 158 11.04 -23.72 -13.17
C GLU A 158 11.79 -22.85 -14.20
N ILE A 159 13.01 -22.43 -13.85
CA ILE A 159 14.22 -22.32 -14.69
C ILE A 159 15.02 -21.02 -14.49
N GLU A 160 16.17 -21.24 -13.85
CA GLU A 160 17.54 -20.76 -14.13
C GLU A 160 18.05 -19.37 -13.73
N LYS A 161 19.21 -19.46 -13.09
CA LYS A 161 20.20 -18.41 -12.83
C LYS A 161 20.87 -18.02 -14.15
N GLU A 162 20.94 -16.73 -14.44
CA GLU A 162 22.12 -16.17 -15.10
C GLU A 162 22.30 -14.68 -14.80
N ASN A 163 23.52 -14.31 -14.41
CA ASN A 163 24.02 -12.94 -14.36
C ASN A 163 24.06 -12.36 -15.78
N THR A 164 23.85 -11.05 -15.97
CA THR A 164 24.73 -10.12 -16.72
C THR A 164 24.26 -8.67 -16.58
N LYS A 165 25.24 -7.77 -16.56
CA LYS A 165 25.23 -6.31 -16.32
C LYS A 165 24.63 -5.44 -17.45
N GLU A 166 24.29 -4.21 -17.02
CA GLU A 166 24.27 -2.90 -17.76
C GLU A 166 23.09 -2.64 -18.72
N SER A 167 22.41 -1.48 -18.77
CA SER A 167 22.95 -0.10 -18.78
C SER A 167 21.86 1.04 -18.62
N VAL A 168 22.18 2.08 -17.80
CA VAL A 168 21.90 3.57 -17.83
C VAL A 168 20.46 4.17 -17.79
N PRO A 169 20.24 5.43 -17.30
CA PRO A 169 20.71 6.15 -16.10
C PRO A 169 19.55 6.51 -15.13
N ALA A 170 19.75 6.41 -13.82
CA ALA A 170 18.79 6.95 -12.84
C ALA A 170 19.51 7.95 -11.93
N SER A 171 19.53 9.21 -12.36
CA SER A 171 20.15 10.31 -11.63
C SER A 171 19.28 10.92 -10.53
N ASP A 172 18.21 10.26 -10.06
CA ASP A 172 17.32 10.81 -9.01
C ASP A 172 16.84 9.77 -7.95
N LEU A 173 17.59 8.69 -7.73
CA LEU A 173 17.33 7.74 -6.64
C LEU A 173 18.56 7.55 -5.73
N ASP A 174 18.98 8.59 -5.01
CA ASP A 174 20.03 8.46 -3.97
C ASP A 174 19.45 8.52 -2.55
N PHE A 175 18.54 7.59 -2.26
CA PHE A 175 18.32 7.11 -0.90
C PHE A 175 18.02 5.61 -0.93
N ASP A 176 19.05 4.82 -0.65
CA ASP A 176 18.92 3.38 -0.45
C ASP A 176 18.47 3.08 0.99
N ALA A 177 17.20 3.38 1.26
CA ALA A 177 16.52 3.17 2.54
C ALA A 177 16.66 1.72 3.04
N GLU A 178 16.68 0.80 2.08
CA GLU A 178 16.79 -0.64 2.29
C GLU A 178 18.17 -0.97 2.88
N TRP A 179 19.25 -0.47 2.26
CA TRP A 179 20.61 -0.64 2.76
C TRP A 179 20.83 0.03 4.12
N GLY A 180 20.28 1.22 4.33
CA GLY A 180 20.34 1.91 5.62
C GLY A 180 19.70 1.08 6.74
N TRP A 181 18.53 0.49 6.47
CA TRP A 181 17.85 -0.39 7.42
C TRP A 181 18.67 -1.65 7.69
N GLU A 182 19.09 -2.37 6.65
CA GLU A 182 19.84 -3.62 6.77
C GLU A 182 21.13 -3.44 7.57
N TYR A 183 21.84 -2.35 7.34
CA TYR A 183 23.07 -2.04 8.04
C TYR A 183 22.82 -1.77 9.54
N THR A 184 21.76 -1.03 9.88
CA THR A 184 21.40 -0.72 11.28
C THR A 184 20.96 -1.95 12.06
N ILE A 185 20.12 -2.79 11.47
CA ILE A 185 19.58 -3.95 12.19
C ILE A 185 20.61 -5.07 12.34
N ASN A 186 21.56 -5.18 11.41
CA ASN A 186 22.65 -6.14 11.52
C ASN A 186 23.65 -5.80 12.62
N ALA A 187 23.74 -4.53 13.02
CA ALA A 187 24.54 -4.10 14.18
C ALA A 187 23.89 -4.41 15.53
N TYR A 188 22.57 -4.71 15.56
CA TYR A 188 21.85 -4.99 16.80
C TYR A 188 21.78 -6.50 17.08
N PRO A 189 22.16 -6.96 18.28
CA PRO A 189 22.29 -8.39 18.56
C PRO A 189 20.93 -9.11 18.65
N LYS A 190 19.87 -8.43 19.11
CA LYS A 190 18.54 -9.03 19.31
C LYS A 190 17.59 -8.69 18.17
N LYS A 191 17.58 -9.54 17.15
CA LYS A 191 16.76 -9.42 15.92
C LYS A 191 15.33 -9.92 16.11
N THR A 192 14.67 -9.49 17.18
CA THR A 192 13.26 -9.83 17.46
C THR A 192 12.34 -8.71 17.02
N SER A 193 11.12 -9.04 16.58
CA SER A 193 10.11 -8.04 16.19
C SER A 193 10.61 -7.08 15.09
N LEU A 194 11.35 -7.60 14.12
CA LEU A 194 11.99 -6.85 13.02
C LEU A 194 11.02 -5.93 12.29
N THR A 195 9.79 -6.38 12.02
CA THR A 195 8.76 -5.57 11.35
C THR A 195 8.40 -4.33 12.17
N SER A 196 8.18 -4.49 13.48
CA SER A 196 7.90 -3.35 14.37
C SER A 196 9.09 -2.41 14.50
N ALA A 197 10.30 -2.96 14.41
CA ALA A 197 11.52 -2.17 14.47
C ALA A 197 11.79 -1.43 13.14
N LYS A 198 11.50 -2.04 11.97
CA LYS A 198 11.58 -1.39 10.65
C LYS A 198 10.57 -0.25 10.56
N VAL A 199 9.35 -0.44 11.06
CA VAL A 199 8.35 0.64 11.15
C VAL A 199 8.84 1.78 12.04
N ALA A 200 9.32 1.50 13.26
CA ALA A 200 9.85 2.54 14.15
C ALA A 200 11.07 3.28 13.55
N TRP A 201 11.91 2.57 12.80
CA TRP A 201 13.06 3.13 12.10
C TRP A 201 12.65 4.02 10.92
N MET A 202 11.66 3.58 10.12
CA MET A 202 11.07 4.34 9.01
C MET A 202 10.35 5.59 9.50
N ASP A 203 9.59 5.50 10.58
CA ASP A 203 8.86 6.63 11.16
C ASP A 203 9.84 7.76 11.53
N LYS A 204 10.99 7.44 12.14
CA LYS A 204 12.06 8.41 12.44
C LYS A 204 12.66 9.08 11.20
N LEU A 205 12.62 8.44 10.02
CA LEU A 205 13.10 9.02 8.77
C LEU A 205 12.04 9.89 8.09
N LEU A 206 10.77 9.50 8.17
CA LEU A 206 9.65 10.22 7.56
C LEU A 206 9.33 11.52 8.29
N GLU A 207 9.69 11.65 9.57
CA GLU A 207 9.58 12.90 10.34
C GLU A 207 10.53 14.01 9.86
N VAL A 208 11.47 13.71 8.94
CA VAL A 208 12.52 14.64 8.49
C VAL A 208 12.41 14.93 6.98
N ILE A 209 12.72 16.17 6.60
CA ILE A 209 12.73 16.66 5.21
C ILE A 209 13.65 15.75 4.35
N GLU A 210 13.23 15.45 3.13
CA GLU A 210 13.87 14.52 2.19
C GLU A 210 15.41 14.63 2.10
N PRO A 211 16.02 15.82 1.97
CA PRO A 211 17.48 15.97 1.87
C PRO A 211 18.25 15.49 3.11
N ASN A 212 17.59 15.46 4.28
CA ASN A 212 18.23 15.13 5.56
C ASN A 212 18.05 13.65 5.94
N ARG A 213 17.23 12.87 5.22
CA ARG A 213 16.94 11.47 5.56
C ARG A 213 18.20 10.58 5.57
N LYS A 214 19.11 10.80 4.62
CA LYS A 214 20.40 10.08 4.54
C LYS A 214 21.29 10.34 5.76
N ALA A 215 21.33 11.59 6.23
CA ALA A 215 22.08 11.96 7.43
C ALA A 215 21.46 11.34 8.70
N VAL A 216 20.14 11.33 8.80
CA VAL A 216 19.41 10.73 9.94
C VAL A 216 19.59 9.21 9.97
N ALA A 217 19.50 8.51 8.84
CA ALA A 217 19.75 7.07 8.77
C ALA A 217 21.15 6.71 9.29
N LYS A 218 22.17 7.52 8.93
CA LYS A 218 23.54 7.37 9.44
C LYS A 218 23.63 7.61 10.94
N LEU A 219 22.94 8.63 11.47
CA LEU A 219 22.91 8.92 12.90
C LEU A 219 22.26 7.79 13.71
N ILE A 220 21.17 7.21 13.20
CA ILE A 220 20.51 6.07 13.85
C ILE A 220 21.46 4.87 13.89
N TYR A 221 22.16 4.56 12.79
CA TYR A 221 23.17 3.50 12.76
C TYR A 221 24.25 3.70 13.83
N GLU A 222 24.86 4.89 13.86
CA GLU A 222 25.93 5.21 14.81
C GLU A 222 25.43 5.12 16.26
N ALA A 223 24.20 5.56 16.53
CA ALA A 223 23.55 5.44 17.83
C ALA A 223 23.34 3.98 18.24
N THR A 224 22.93 3.12 17.30
CA THR A 224 22.77 1.68 17.53
C THR A 224 24.09 1.03 17.92
N VAL A 225 25.16 1.29 17.18
CA VAL A 225 26.50 0.74 17.48
C VAL A 225 27.00 1.24 18.83
N ALA A 226 26.84 2.53 19.12
CA ALA A 226 27.27 3.11 20.39
C ALA A 226 26.54 2.49 21.58
N TYR A 227 25.23 2.29 21.46
CA TYR A 227 24.43 1.63 22.50
C TYR A 227 24.83 0.17 22.72
N VAL A 228 24.98 -0.61 21.64
CA VAL A 228 25.35 -2.03 21.75
C VAL A 228 26.73 -2.19 22.39
N THR A 229 27.66 -1.32 22.04
CA THR A 229 29.01 -1.32 22.64
C THR A 229 28.95 -1.02 24.14
N ASP A 230 28.24 0.04 24.54
CA ASP A 230 28.04 0.41 25.95
C ASP A 230 27.31 -0.70 26.75
N TYR A 231 26.35 -1.38 26.13
CA TYR A 231 25.66 -2.51 26.73
C TYR A 231 26.60 -3.68 27.02
N ILE A 232 27.47 -4.04 26.06
CA ILE A 232 28.45 -5.12 26.20
C ILE A 232 29.46 -4.79 27.29
N GLU A 233 29.94 -3.55 27.37
CA GLU A 233 30.87 -3.11 28.41
C GLU A 233 30.26 -3.17 29.81
N LYS A 234 28.96 -2.83 29.95
CA LYS A 234 28.26 -2.83 31.25
C LYS A 234 27.74 -4.21 31.66
N ASN A 235 27.54 -5.12 30.71
CA ASN A 235 26.95 -6.45 30.95
C ASN A 235 27.80 -7.57 30.33
N PRO A 236 29.07 -7.74 30.78
CA PRO A 236 29.98 -8.73 30.18
C PRO A 236 29.49 -10.18 30.33
N ASP A 237 28.68 -10.46 31.35
CA ASP A 237 28.15 -11.80 31.63
C ASP A 237 26.92 -12.16 30.79
N ASP A 238 26.24 -11.18 30.15
CA ASP A 238 25.05 -11.40 29.32
C ASP A 238 25.41 -11.65 27.85
N THR A 239 26.13 -12.76 27.62
CA THR A 239 26.57 -13.21 26.28
C THR A 239 25.40 -13.51 25.32
N ASN A 240 24.20 -13.73 25.85
CA ASN A 240 22.99 -14.02 25.07
C ASN A 240 22.10 -12.79 24.87
N TYR A 241 22.51 -11.61 25.32
CA TYR A 241 21.74 -10.36 25.21
C TYR A 241 20.31 -10.50 25.74
N ARG A 242 20.15 -11.23 26.86
CA ARG A 242 18.85 -11.52 27.46
C ARG A 242 18.14 -10.24 27.86
N TYR A 243 18.87 -9.29 28.44
CA TYR A 243 18.31 -8.06 29.01
C TYR A 243 18.31 -6.88 28.03
N ILE A 244 18.90 -7.02 26.83
CA ILE A 244 18.84 -5.98 25.83
C ILE A 244 17.36 -5.83 25.37
N PRO A 245 16.82 -4.60 25.31
CA PRO A 245 15.48 -4.33 24.81
C PRO A 245 15.34 -4.79 23.37
N LYS A 246 14.10 -4.97 22.91
CA LYS A 246 13.86 -5.21 21.49
C LYS A 246 14.23 -3.94 20.72
N TYR A 247 14.80 -4.08 19.54
CA TYR A 247 15.30 -2.93 18.78
C TYR A 247 14.21 -1.87 18.51
N GLY A 248 12.98 -2.30 18.23
CA GLY A 248 11.85 -1.38 18.01
C GLY A 248 11.42 -0.60 19.26
N ASP A 249 11.61 -1.17 20.46
CA ASP A 249 11.30 -0.51 21.72
C ASP A 249 12.44 0.48 22.06
N TRP A 250 13.70 0.04 21.88
CA TRP A 250 14.87 0.91 21.99
C TRP A 250 14.82 2.12 21.04
N LEU A 251 14.38 1.91 19.79
CA LEU A 251 14.18 2.98 18.82
C LEU A 251 13.21 4.05 19.31
N LYS A 252 12.16 3.67 20.06
CA LYS A 252 11.14 4.61 20.54
C LYS A 252 11.55 5.31 21.84
N GLU A 253 12.24 4.59 22.72
CA GLU A 253 12.46 5.04 24.10
C GLU A 253 13.85 5.67 24.29
N ASP A 254 14.89 5.10 23.67
CA ASP A 254 16.29 5.43 23.99
C ASP A 254 17.09 5.99 22.81
N CYS A 255 16.70 5.72 21.56
CA CYS A 255 17.50 6.07 20.39
C CYS A 255 17.80 7.57 20.28
N ASP A 256 16.87 8.46 20.64
CA ASP A 256 17.10 9.91 20.58
C ASP A 256 18.15 10.39 21.58
N TYR A 257 18.24 9.73 22.75
CA TYR A 257 19.32 9.98 23.69
C TYR A 257 20.68 9.61 23.08
N TRP A 258 20.77 8.44 22.44
CA TRP A 258 22.01 7.96 21.82
C TRP A 258 22.42 8.77 20.59
N ILE A 259 21.47 9.25 19.78
CA ILE A 259 21.74 10.20 18.69
C ILE A 259 22.41 11.47 19.25
N ARG A 260 21.87 12.05 20.34
CA ARG A 260 22.46 13.23 20.99
C ARG A 260 23.87 12.95 21.52
N GLN A 261 24.15 11.75 22.04
CA GLN A 261 25.49 11.36 22.49
C GLN A 261 26.49 11.29 21.32
N VAL A 262 26.07 10.68 20.20
CA VAL A 262 26.89 10.60 18.98
C VAL A 262 27.18 11.99 18.42
N GLU A 263 26.20 12.88 18.38
CA GLU A 263 26.40 14.25 17.92
C GLU A 263 27.33 15.06 18.84
N LYS A 264 27.24 14.88 20.17
CA LYS A 264 28.17 15.51 21.13
C LYS A 264 29.61 15.04 20.93
N ARG A 265 29.81 13.73 20.73
CA ARG A 265 31.13 13.16 20.41
C ARG A 265 31.69 13.72 19.10
N LYS A 266 30.85 13.93 18.08
CA LYS A 266 31.24 14.56 16.81
C LYS A 266 31.58 16.05 16.93
N ARG A 267 31.00 16.77 17.90
CA ARG A 267 31.28 18.18 18.20
C ARG A 267 32.50 18.40 19.10
N GLY A 268 33.13 17.33 19.61
CA GLY A 268 34.29 17.42 20.50
C GLY A 268 33.97 17.86 21.94
N GLU A 269 32.69 17.83 22.31
CA GLU A 269 32.20 18.20 23.65
C GLU A 269 32.11 16.93 24.51
N SER A 270 33.26 16.42 24.97
CA SER A 270 33.28 15.39 26.02
C SER A 270 33.39 16.09 27.38
N SER A 271 32.39 15.90 28.24
CA SER A 271 32.53 16.09 29.70
C SER A 271 32.73 14.75 30.36
#